data_AF-A0A2X3IZ24-F1
#
_entry.id   AF-A0A2X3IZ24-F1
#
_cell.length_a   1.000
_cell.length_b   1.000
_cell.length_c   1.000
_cell.angle_alpha   90.00
_cell.angle_beta   90.00
_cell.angle_gamma   90.00
#
_symmetry.space_group_name_H-M   'P 1'
#
loop_
_entity.id
_entity.type
_entity.pdbx_description
1 polymer ?
#
loop_
_entity_poly.entity_id
_entity_poly.type
_entity_poly.pdbx_seq_one_letter_code
_entity_poly.pdbx_strand_id
1 'polypeptide(L)'
;MLAWLLHVRVCATNGLIDFVVYNLPAGVSATRWPVFVALGLLETATMYLVGTFCITRLRLLTPGRETAAEDEHSQQANSEHPDKGALVIAGLGGKENVCAVGNCFTRLRVDVRDPALIQQTLLKESGGSSVLIKGNL
;
A
#
# COMPACT_ATOMS: atom_id res chain seq x y z
N MET A 1 -0.88 20.82 -15.70
CA MET A 1 -0.99 22.18 -16.28
C MET A 1 0.27 22.61 -17.04
N LEU A 2 1.47 22.40 -16.49
CA LEU A 2 2.74 22.79 -17.13
C LEU A 2 3.00 22.13 -18.51
N ALA A 3 2.71 20.84 -18.66
CA ALA A 3 2.84 20.14 -19.95
C ALA A 3 1.94 20.73 -21.05
N TRP A 4 0.72 21.18 -20.70
CA TRP A 4 -0.22 21.82 -21.63
C TRP A 4 0.31 23.18 -22.10
N LEU A 5 0.83 24.00 -21.19
CA LEU A 5 1.44 25.30 -21.51
C LEU A 5 2.65 25.18 -22.44
N LEU A 6 3.44 24.11 -22.29
CA LEU A 6 4.61 23.83 -23.11
C LEU A 6 4.28 23.13 -24.44
N HIS A 7 3.00 22.96 -24.79
CA HIS A 7 2.53 22.23 -25.97
C HIS A 7 3.10 20.80 -26.06
N VAL A 8 3.18 20.12 -24.92
CA VAL A 8 3.59 18.72 -24.82
C VAL A 8 2.34 17.85 -24.93
N ARG A 9 2.32 16.94 -25.90
CA ARG A 9 1.18 16.05 -26.18
C ARG A 9 1.60 14.61 -25.92
N VAL A 10 1.50 14.20 -24.66
CA VAL A 10 1.92 12.89 -24.17
C VAL A 10 0.72 12.14 -23.60
N CYS A 11 0.64 10.84 -23.89
CA CYS A 11 -0.30 9.92 -23.26
C CYS A 11 0.42 9.07 -22.20
N ALA A 12 0.11 9.25 -20.93
CA ALA A 12 0.74 8.53 -19.81
C ALA A 12 -0.25 8.15 -18.69
N THR A 13 -1.55 8.10 -18.99
CA THR A 13 -2.62 8.01 -17.98
C THR A 13 -2.55 6.74 -17.12
N ASN A 14 -2.13 5.60 -17.68
CA ASN A 14 -2.02 4.34 -16.94
C ASN A 14 -0.58 3.99 -16.52
N GLY A 15 0.32 4.98 -16.51
CA GLY A 15 1.68 4.84 -16.03
C GLY A 15 2.72 4.64 -17.12
N LEU A 16 3.87 4.08 -16.72
CA LEU A 16 5.09 4.07 -17.55
C LEU A 16 4.97 3.20 -18.81
N ILE A 17 4.22 2.09 -18.73
CA ILE A 17 4.07 1.16 -19.87
C ILE A 17 3.34 1.86 -21.03
N ASP A 18 2.20 2.50 -20.75
CA ASP A 18 1.46 3.32 -21.72
C ASP A 18 2.33 4.44 -22.27
N PHE A 19 3.13 5.08 -21.41
CA PHE A 19 4.03 6.13 -21.84
C PHE A 19 5.02 5.62 -22.91
N VAL A 20 5.67 4.49 -22.67
CA VAL A 20 6.66 3.92 -23.59
C VAL A 20 5.99 3.47 -24.89
N VAL A 21 4.88 2.72 -24.78
CA VAL A 21 4.21 2.10 -25.94
C VAL A 21 3.62 3.16 -26.88
N TYR A 22 3.06 4.25 -26.37
CA TYR A 22 2.40 5.25 -27.22
C TYR A 22 3.33 6.38 -27.66
N ASN A 23 4.23 6.86 -26.80
CA ASN A 23 4.99 8.08 -27.09
C ASN A 23 6.30 7.82 -27.84
N LEU A 24 6.91 6.65 -27.63
CA LEU A 24 8.18 6.30 -28.29
C LEU A 24 8.00 6.03 -29.79
N PRO A 25 7.00 5.24 -30.24
CA PRO A 25 6.75 5.02 -31.67
C PRO A 25 6.22 6.26 -32.39
N ALA A 26 5.45 7.11 -31.70
CA ALA A 26 4.94 8.37 -32.25
C ALA A 26 6.07 9.38 -32.55
N GLY A 27 7.25 9.19 -31.98
CA GLY A 27 8.42 10.03 -32.22
C GLY A 27 8.41 11.35 -31.45
N VAL A 28 9.61 11.94 -31.32
CA VAL A 28 9.84 13.17 -30.53
C VAL A 28 9.14 14.39 -31.12
N SER A 29 9.00 14.46 -32.45
CA SER A 29 8.36 15.57 -33.16
C SER A 29 6.86 15.68 -32.90
N ALA A 30 6.18 14.55 -32.70
CA ALA A 30 4.72 14.53 -32.49
C ALA A 30 4.34 14.75 -31.02
N THR A 31 5.08 14.14 -30.09
CA THR A 31 4.70 14.08 -28.67
C THR A 31 5.52 15.01 -27.78
N ARG A 32 6.76 15.33 -28.18
CA ARG A 32 7.75 16.07 -27.36
C ARG A 32 7.99 15.43 -25.98
N TRP A 33 7.91 14.10 -25.93
CA TRP A 33 8.04 13.32 -24.70
C TRP A 33 9.33 13.58 -23.89
N PRO A 34 10.50 13.97 -24.44
CA PRO A 34 11.67 14.26 -23.61
C PRO A 34 11.45 15.47 -22.67
N VAL A 35 10.67 16.47 -23.10
CA VAL A 35 10.30 17.63 -22.27
C VAL A 35 9.40 17.20 -21.12
N PHE A 36 8.50 16.24 -21.36
CA PHE A 36 7.67 15.64 -20.30
C PHE A 36 8.50 14.95 -19.23
N VAL A 37 9.52 14.18 -19.63
CA VAL A 37 10.42 13.51 -18.69
C VAL A 37 11.22 14.53 -17.87
N ALA A 38 11.77 15.56 -18.51
CA ALA A 38 12.48 16.63 -17.80
C ALA A 38 11.59 17.34 -16.77
N LEU A 39 10.33 17.60 -17.12
CA LEU A 39 9.35 18.17 -16.21
C LEU A 39 9.05 17.24 -15.02
N GLY A 40 8.88 15.94 -15.27
CA GLY A 40 8.68 14.95 -14.21
C GLY A 40 9.87 14.86 -13.25
N LEU A 41 11.10 14.96 -13.77
CA LEU A 41 12.31 15.01 -12.93
C LEU A 41 12.36 16.26 -12.06
N LEU A 42 12.01 17.43 -12.63
CA LEU A 42 11.92 18.68 -11.88
C LEU A 42 10.86 18.61 -10.78
N GLU A 43 9.68 18.05 -11.09
CA GLU A 43 8.61 17.86 -10.12
C GLU A 43 9.01 16.89 -9.01
N THR A 44 9.65 15.77 -9.37
CA THR A 44 10.18 14.79 -8.40
C THR A 44 11.20 15.44 -7.46
N ALA A 45 12.14 16.20 -8.00
CA ALA A 45 13.12 16.93 -7.18
C ALA A 45 12.44 17.94 -6.26
N THR A 46 11.45 18.68 -6.76
CA THR A 46 10.69 19.65 -5.97
C THR A 46 9.93 18.97 -4.83
N MET A 47 9.19 17.88 -5.12
CA MET A 47 8.47 17.10 -4.11
C MET A 47 9.41 16.52 -3.07
N TYR A 48 10.58 16.01 -3.46
CA TYR A 48 11.58 15.48 -2.54
C TYR A 48 12.12 16.56 -1.60
N LEU A 49 12.49 17.72 -2.12
CA LEU A 49 13.04 18.82 -1.32
C LEU A 49 11.98 19.40 -0.38
N VAL A 50 10.77 19.67 -0.88
CA VAL A 50 9.66 20.17 -0.06
C VAL A 50 9.24 19.14 0.98
N GLY A 51 9.13 17.86 0.60
CA GLY A 51 8.81 16.78 1.52
C GLY A 51 9.85 16.65 2.62
N THR A 52 11.13 16.61 2.27
CA THR A 52 12.24 16.54 3.23
C THR A 52 12.26 17.75 4.17
N PHE A 53 12.01 18.95 3.62
CA PHE A 53 11.91 20.17 4.42
C PHE A 53 10.75 20.09 5.42
N CYS A 54 9.56 19.69 4.97
CA CYS A 54 8.40 19.52 5.85
C CYS A 54 8.65 18.46 6.92
N ILE A 55 9.21 17.30 6.56
CA ILE A 55 9.50 16.22 7.50
C ILE A 55 10.50 16.68 8.58
N THR A 56 11.57 17.36 8.19
CA THR A 56 12.64 17.75 9.13
C THR A 56 12.25 18.95 10.01
N ARG A 57 11.53 19.94 9.46
CA ARG A 57 11.19 21.18 10.16
C ARG A 57 9.88 21.08 10.95
N LEU A 58 8.89 20.37 10.42
CA LEU A 58 7.60 20.17 11.08
C LEU A 58 7.55 18.88 11.89
N ARG A 59 8.63 18.08 11.89
CA ARG A 59 8.74 16.79 12.59
C ARG A 59 7.54 15.88 12.33
N LEU A 60 7.19 15.73 11.05
CA LEU A 60 6.09 14.86 10.64
C LEU A 60 6.45 13.40 10.93
N LEU A 61 5.51 12.68 11.56
CA LEU A 61 5.58 11.24 11.79
C LEU A 61 5.28 10.52 10.47
N THR A 62 6.31 10.32 9.65
CA THR A 62 6.23 9.45 8.48
C THR A 62 6.49 8.00 8.91
N PRO A 63 5.95 6.99 8.19
CA PRO A 63 6.30 5.59 8.46
C PRO A 63 7.81 5.37 8.53
N GLY A 64 8.30 4.74 9.60
CA GLY A 64 9.72 4.62 9.96
C GLY A 64 10.30 5.76 10.80
N ARG A 65 9.47 6.71 11.26
CA ARG A 65 9.85 7.81 12.19
C ARG A 65 8.96 7.89 13.43
N GLU A 66 8.14 6.87 13.64
CA GLU A 66 7.44 6.60 14.89
C GLU A 66 8.41 6.50 16.08
N THR A 67 7.91 6.81 17.28
CA THR A 67 8.72 6.71 18.49
C THR A 67 8.70 5.25 18.95
N ALA A 68 9.75 4.76 19.61
CA ALA A 68 9.90 3.34 20.00
C ALA A 68 8.70 2.69 20.73
N ALA A 69 7.79 3.48 21.32
CA ALA A 69 6.55 2.99 21.93
C ALA A 69 5.49 2.53 20.91
N GLU A 70 5.59 2.95 19.65
CA GLU A 70 4.70 2.55 18.54
C GLU A 70 5.36 1.49 17.63
N ASP A 71 6.70 1.38 17.67
CA ASP A 71 7.49 0.35 16.98
C ASP A 71 7.20 -1.08 17.48
N GLU A 72 6.76 -1.25 18.73
CA GLU A 72 6.38 -2.56 19.26
C GLU A 72 5.20 -3.20 18.49
N HIS A 73 4.38 -2.40 17.81
CA HIS A 73 3.29 -2.91 16.98
C HIS A 73 3.74 -3.27 15.55
N SER A 74 4.83 -2.67 15.06
CA SER A 74 5.27 -2.76 13.65
C SER A 74 6.46 -3.69 13.45
N GLN A 75 7.36 -3.83 14.43
CA GLN A 75 8.55 -4.70 14.35
C GLN A 75 8.25 -6.16 14.68
N GLN A 76 7.04 -6.44 15.15
CA GLN A 76 6.61 -7.74 15.63
C GLN A 76 6.20 -8.71 14.51
N ALA A 77 6.62 -8.44 13.27
CA ALA A 77 6.43 -9.27 12.09
C ALA A 77 7.66 -10.11 11.70
N ASN A 78 8.83 -9.88 12.31
CA ASN A 78 10.08 -10.51 11.87
C ASN A 78 10.97 -11.12 12.97
N SER A 79 10.44 -11.28 14.18
CA SER A 79 11.04 -12.14 15.20
C SER A 79 10.08 -13.28 15.45
N GLU A 80 10.61 -14.51 15.52
CA GLU A 80 9.95 -15.72 15.97
C GLU A 80 9.08 -15.44 17.21
N HIS A 81 7.82 -15.07 16.98
CA HIS A 81 6.82 -15.01 18.03
C HIS A 81 6.11 -16.35 18.07
N PRO A 82 6.15 -17.05 19.21
CA PRO A 82 5.24 -18.16 19.39
C PRO A 82 3.82 -17.60 19.28
N ASP A 83 2.98 -18.30 18.52
CA ASP A 83 1.53 -18.24 18.61
C ASP A 83 0.75 -17.05 18.02
N LYS A 84 1.32 -16.09 17.26
CA LYS A 84 0.45 -15.15 16.51
C LYS A 84 -0.46 -15.87 15.51
N GLY A 85 0.09 -16.85 14.78
CA GLY A 85 -0.70 -17.71 13.91
C GLY A 85 -1.72 -18.56 14.68
N ALA A 86 -1.36 -19.06 15.87
CA ALA A 86 -2.27 -19.82 16.71
C ALA A 86 -3.41 -18.97 17.27
N LEU A 87 -3.13 -17.70 17.64
CA LEU A 87 -4.13 -16.72 18.06
C LEU A 87 -5.09 -16.36 16.93
N VAL A 88 -4.61 -16.22 15.69
CA VAL A 88 -5.47 -16.03 14.52
C VAL A 88 -6.37 -17.25 14.31
N ILE A 89 -5.81 -18.47 14.37
CA ILE A 89 -6.58 -19.71 14.22
C ILE A 89 -7.62 -19.86 15.33
N ALA A 90 -7.26 -19.57 16.58
CA ALA A 90 -8.19 -19.56 17.71
C ALA A 90 -9.29 -18.50 17.54
N GLY A 91 -8.92 -17.30 17.11
CA GLY A 91 -9.84 -16.19 16.83
C GLY A 91 -10.81 -16.46 15.68
N LEU A 92 -10.45 -17.33 14.73
CA LEU A 92 -11.32 -17.79 13.65
C LEU A 92 -12.27 -18.92 14.07
N GLY A 93 -12.23 -19.38 15.33
CA GLY A 93 -13.04 -20.51 15.80
C GLY A 93 -12.37 -21.88 15.64
N GLY A 94 -11.04 -21.89 15.46
CA GLY A 94 -10.22 -23.09 15.31
C GLY A 94 -9.98 -23.50 13.86
N LYS A 95 -9.02 -24.40 13.67
CA LYS A 95 -8.60 -24.89 12.34
C LYS A 95 -9.76 -25.53 11.57
N GLU A 96 -10.64 -26.22 12.29
CA GLU A 96 -11.82 -26.91 11.73
C GLU A 96 -12.83 -25.94 11.08
N ASN A 97 -12.83 -24.66 11.50
CA ASN A 97 -13.75 -23.65 10.99
C ASN A 97 -13.25 -22.98 9.70
N VAL A 98 -11.96 -23.12 9.37
CA VAL A 98 -11.34 -22.46 8.20
C VAL A 98 -11.49 -23.34 6.95
N CYS A 99 -12.18 -22.82 5.94
CA CYS A 99 -12.38 -23.50 4.66
C CYS A 99 -11.27 -23.17 3.66
N ALA A 100 -10.99 -21.88 3.48
CA ALA A 100 -10.00 -21.39 2.52
C ALA A 100 -9.35 -20.11 3.04
N VAL A 101 -8.08 -19.92 2.67
CA VAL A 101 -7.30 -18.73 3.03
C VAL A 101 -6.77 -18.12 1.75
N GLY A 102 -7.07 -16.84 1.54
CA GLY A 102 -6.50 -16.03 0.48
C GLY A 102 -5.90 -14.75 1.05
N ASN A 103 -4.84 -14.24 0.44
CA ASN A 103 -4.19 -13.01 0.87
C ASN A 103 -4.07 -11.99 -0.27
N CYS A 104 -4.13 -10.73 0.10
CA CYS A 104 -3.73 -9.57 -0.70
C CYS A 104 -2.61 -8.84 0.06
N PHE A 105 -2.00 -7.81 -0.54
CA PHE A 105 -0.88 -7.07 0.07
C PHE A 105 -1.16 -6.57 1.50
N THR A 106 -2.37 -6.10 1.79
CA THR A 106 -2.76 -5.57 3.12
C THR A 106 -3.94 -6.28 3.77
N ARG A 107 -4.46 -7.36 3.17
CA ARG A 107 -5.70 -8.00 3.64
C ARG A 107 -5.59 -9.51 3.61
N LEU A 108 -5.91 -10.16 4.73
CA LEU A 108 -6.17 -11.59 4.81
C LEU A 108 -7.67 -11.84 4.62
N ARG A 109 -8.05 -12.69 3.67
CA ARG A 109 -9.42 -13.14 3.42
C ARG A 109 -9.50 -14.60 3.83
N VAL A 110 -10.43 -14.92 4.71
CA VAL A 110 -10.62 -16.28 5.21
C VAL A 110 -12.08 -16.65 5.03
N ASP A 111 -12.33 -17.75 4.33
CA ASP A 111 -13.65 -18.36 4.26
C ASP A 111 -13.81 -19.28 5.47
N VAL A 112 -14.89 -19.07 6.23
CA VAL A 112 -15.20 -19.84 7.44
C VAL A 112 -16.52 -20.60 7.30
N ARG A 113 -16.68 -21.72 8.00
CA ARG A 113 -17.95 -22.47 8.04
C ARG A 113 -19.01 -21.75 8.86
N ASP A 114 -18.65 -21.36 10.08
CA ASP A 114 -19.56 -20.73 11.02
C ASP A 114 -18.98 -19.38 11.47
N PRO A 115 -19.60 -18.25 11.06
CA PRO A 115 -19.18 -16.93 11.48
C PRO A 115 -19.48 -16.64 12.97
N ALA A 116 -20.35 -17.41 13.63
CA ALA A 116 -20.66 -17.23 15.05
C ALA A 116 -19.51 -17.62 15.98
N LEU A 117 -18.59 -18.47 15.50
CA LEU A 117 -17.40 -18.90 16.25
C LEU A 117 -16.24 -17.90 16.17
N ILE A 118 -16.39 -16.80 15.43
CA ILE A 118 -15.36 -15.78 15.25
C ILE A 118 -15.26 -14.90 16.51
N GLN A 119 -14.06 -14.84 17.09
CA GLN A 119 -13.72 -13.93 18.19
C GLN A 119 -12.93 -12.73 17.68
N GLN A 120 -13.64 -11.62 17.42
CA GLN A 120 -13.03 -10.40 16.87
C GLN A 120 -11.98 -9.76 17.79
N THR A 121 -12.07 -9.96 19.10
CA THR A 121 -11.08 -9.47 20.08
C THR A 121 -9.72 -10.12 19.86
N LEU A 122 -9.65 -11.45 19.76
CA LEU A 122 -8.41 -12.18 19.49
C LEU A 122 -7.80 -11.82 18.13
N LEU A 123 -8.64 -11.56 17.13
CA LEU A 123 -8.20 -11.14 15.79
C LEU A 123 -7.61 -9.72 15.78
N LYS A 124 -8.06 -8.83 16.67
CA LYS A 124 -7.44 -7.51 16.85
C LYS A 124 -6.12 -7.61 17.60
N GLU A 125 -6.06 -8.45 18.63
CA GLU A 125 -4.83 -8.70 19.42
C GLU A 125 -3.72 -9.34 18.59
N SER A 126 -4.06 -10.19 17.63
CA SER A 126 -3.09 -10.79 16.70
C SER A 126 -2.49 -9.82 15.66
N GLY A 127 -2.93 -8.55 15.62
CA GLY A 127 -2.40 -7.50 14.73
C GLY A 127 -3.33 -7.09 13.59
N GLY A 128 -4.60 -7.56 13.58
CA GLY A 128 -5.58 -7.14 12.58
C GLY A 128 -6.16 -5.75 12.89
N SER A 129 -5.84 -4.74 12.08
CA SER A 129 -6.37 -3.37 12.29
C SER A 129 -7.89 -3.28 12.13
N SER A 130 -8.51 -4.16 11.33
CA SER A 130 -9.96 -4.19 11.12
C SER A 130 -10.44 -5.56 10.69
N VAL A 131 -11.46 -6.11 11.36
CA VAL A 131 -12.13 -7.38 11.00
C VAL A 131 -13.49 -7.08 10.38
N LEU A 132 -13.74 -7.59 9.17
CA LEU A 132 -15.00 -7.43 8.45
C LEU A 132 -15.60 -8.80 8.20
N ILE A 133 -16.76 -9.08 8.80
CA ILE A 133 -17.52 -10.30 8.54
C ILE A 133 -18.54 -9.99 7.45
N LYS A 134 -18.35 -10.56 6.27
CA LYS A 134 -19.29 -10.46 5.16
C LYS A 134 -19.97 -11.81 4.99
N GLY A 135 -21.30 -11.85 5.10
CA GLY A 135 -22.07 -13.03 4.73
C GLY A 135 -21.93 -13.29 3.23
N ASN A 136 -21.63 -14.53 2.85
CA ASN A 136 -21.87 -14.98 1.48
C ASN A 136 -23.39 -15.13 1.32
N LEU A 137 -23.96 -14.38 0.37
CA LEU A 137 -25.29 -14.65 -0.18
C LEU A 137 -25.18 -15.83 -1.16
#